data_AF-A0A6G1PME8-F1
#
_entry.id   AF-A0A6G1PME8-F1
#
_cell.length_a   1.000
_cell.length_b   1.000
_cell.length_c   1.000
_cell.angle_alpha   90.00
_cell.angle_beta   90.00
_cell.angle_gamma   90.00
#
_symmetry.space_group_name_H-M   'P 1'
#
loop_
_entity.id
_entity.type
_entity.pdbx_description
1 polymer ?
#
loop_
_entity_poly.entity_id
_entity_poly.type
_entity_poly.pdbx_seq_one_letter_code
_entity_poly.pdbx_strand_id
1 'polypeptide(L)'
;MHTSLFTLLTVSRLLRSDSRACLFAPEAVTLEKYSKTNVTITSSVPVNQPTVIVLNVTYSSNGNNSAVLMPEQVLLPAVATSVSFTVTALDVGQVTTYLLSNNSDLNCLSVRIHFMVVHSNALSVFSQVIGWIYFVAWSVSFYPQAWENWRRKSVVGLNFDFVALNLTGFIAYSVFNIGLFWVPYITEEFLKRNPNGINPVSANDVFFSLHAVLLCLVYISQAAVYERGGQKVSRTALCLLAIGWTFAFISLFLAIAKVITWLDYLYYFSYIKLAVTLIKYVPQAYMNYRRKSTEGWSIGNVLLDFTGGILSILQMILQSYNNDEWKLIFGDPTKFGLGLFSVVFDILFLAQHYCLYRHSSQYETVAAQED
;
A
#
# COMPACT_ATOMS: atom_id res chain seq x y z
N MET A 1 -6.09 13.87 -18.35
CA MET A 1 -6.63 14.62 -17.19
C MET A 1 -5.83 14.42 -15.88
N HIS A 2 -4.60 13.89 -15.94
CA HIS A 2 -3.77 13.61 -14.75
C HIS A 2 -2.75 14.72 -14.40
N THR A 3 -2.60 15.75 -15.26
CA THR A 3 -1.57 16.79 -15.13
C THR A 3 -2.02 18.02 -14.34
N SER A 4 -3.33 18.19 -14.09
CA SER A 4 -3.88 19.42 -13.50
C SER A 4 -4.08 19.38 -11.98
N LEU A 5 -4.07 18.20 -11.35
CA LEU A 5 -4.24 18.10 -9.88
C LEU A 5 -2.91 18.19 -9.12
N PHE A 6 -1.82 17.70 -9.72
CA PHE A 6 -0.48 17.79 -9.14
C PHE A 6 0.04 19.23 -9.11
N THR A 7 -0.34 20.04 -10.09
CA THR A 7 -0.04 21.47 -10.17
C THR A 7 -0.77 22.29 -9.10
N LEU A 8 -1.97 21.88 -8.68
CA LEU A 8 -2.72 22.61 -7.64
C LEU A 8 -2.14 22.41 -6.22
N LEU A 9 -1.62 21.21 -5.92
CA LEU A 9 -0.97 20.91 -4.64
C LEU A 9 0.44 21.50 -4.52
N THR A 10 1.13 21.75 -5.64
CA THR A 10 2.36 22.56 -5.62
C THR A 10 2.05 24.05 -5.41
N VAL A 11 0.89 24.52 -5.87
CA VAL A 11 0.47 25.92 -5.72
C VAL A 11 -0.04 26.27 -4.32
N SER A 12 -0.51 25.32 -3.51
CA SER A 12 -0.87 25.63 -2.11
C SER A 12 0.35 25.90 -1.21
N ARG A 13 1.58 25.67 -1.67
CA ARG A 13 2.82 26.15 -1.01
C ARG A 13 3.14 27.62 -1.29
N LEU A 14 2.42 28.29 -2.20
CA LEU A 14 2.77 29.62 -2.72
C LEU A 14 2.14 30.83 -1.98
N LEU A 15 1.55 30.64 -0.81
CA LEU A 15 0.99 31.76 -0.02
C LEU A 15 1.59 31.87 1.38
N ARG A 16 2.89 31.58 1.51
CA ARG A 16 3.70 32.07 2.64
C ARG A 16 4.78 32.99 2.09
N SER A 17 4.56 34.28 2.31
CA SER A 17 5.52 35.36 2.09
C SER A 17 6.72 35.16 3.01
N ASP A 18 7.71 34.39 2.55
CA ASP A 18 9.08 34.43 3.07
C ASP A 18 10.02 34.61 1.89
N SER A 19 10.75 35.73 1.88
CA SER A 19 11.70 36.16 0.85
C SER A 19 13.00 35.35 0.83
N ARG A 20 12.91 34.02 1.02
CA ARG A 20 14.06 33.10 1.07
C ARG A 20 13.95 32.08 -0.06
N ALA A 21 15.07 31.82 -0.73
CA ALA A 21 15.10 30.87 -1.83
C ALA A 21 15.03 29.42 -1.30
N CYS A 22 14.23 28.56 -1.94
CA CYS A 22 14.12 27.13 -1.66
C CYS A 22 14.95 26.30 -2.64
N LEU A 23 15.59 25.24 -2.15
CA LEU A 23 16.25 24.21 -2.97
C LEU A 23 15.28 23.06 -3.28
N PHE A 24 15.39 22.50 -4.48
CA PHE A 24 14.66 21.32 -4.92
C PHE A 24 15.63 20.31 -5.52
N ALA A 25 15.43 19.04 -5.17
CA ALA A 25 16.14 17.91 -5.75
C ALA A 25 15.16 16.74 -5.91
N PRO A 26 15.48 15.72 -6.72
CA PRO A 26 14.70 14.49 -6.79
C PRO A 26 14.62 13.83 -5.42
N GLU A 27 13.42 13.42 -4.99
CA GLU A 27 13.23 12.74 -3.69
C GLU A 27 13.93 11.38 -3.67
N ALA A 28 13.90 10.66 -4.78
CA ALA A 28 14.60 9.39 -4.97
C ALA A 28 15.21 9.29 -6.37
N VAL A 29 16.36 8.61 -6.46
CA VAL A 29 17.06 8.30 -7.70
C VAL A 29 17.39 6.82 -7.72
N THR A 30 16.84 6.08 -8.69
CA THR A 30 17.16 4.66 -8.89
C THR A 30 18.23 4.50 -9.96
N LEU A 31 19.28 3.75 -9.66
CA LEU A 31 20.37 3.43 -10.59
C LEU A 31 20.50 1.90 -10.72
N GLU A 32 20.91 1.45 -11.90
CA GLU A 32 21.36 0.06 -12.07
C GLU A 32 22.83 -0.05 -11.68
N LYS A 33 23.22 -1.21 -11.15
CA LYS A 33 24.62 -1.50 -10.77
C LYS A 33 25.58 -1.16 -11.93
N TYR A 34 26.67 -0.46 -11.61
CA TYR A 34 27.67 0.04 -12.58
C TYR A 34 27.18 1.11 -13.59
N SER A 35 25.97 1.66 -13.41
CA SER A 35 25.48 2.77 -14.23
C SER A 35 25.87 4.14 -13.68
N LYS A 36 25.73 5.17 -14.51
CA LYS A 36 25.94 6.58 -14.15
C LYS A 36 24.72 7.39 -14.52
N THR A 37 24.36 8.35 -13.68
CA THR A 37 23.28 9.30 -13.96
C THR A 37 23.66 10.70 -13.52
N ASN A 38 23.05 11.71 -14.14
CA ASN A 38 23.22 13.10 -13.74
C ASN A 38 22.02 13.52 -12.88
N VAL A 39 22.29 13.92 -11.65
CA VAL A 39 21.29 14.46 -10.73
C VAL A 39 21.37 15.96 -10.77
N THR A 40 20.21 16.62 -10.84
CA THR A 40 20.12 18.08 -10.92
C THR A 40 19.47 18.63 -9.67
N ILE A 41 20.13 19.57 -9.03
CA ILE A 41 19.60 20.38 -7.93
C ILE A 41 19.18 21.73 -8.51
N THR A 42 18.02 22.23 -8.13
CA THR A 42 17.48 23.50 -8.60
C THR A 42 17.14 24.42 -7.43
N SER A 43 17.23 25.72 -7.64
CA SER A 43 16.82 26.76 -6.70
C SER A 43 15.61 27.49 -7.27
N SER A 44 14.65 27.82 -6.40
CA SER A 44 13.48 28.65 -6.73
C SER A 44 13.83 30.02 -7.32
N VAL A 45 14.97 30.59 -6.93
CA VAL A 45 15.43 31.93 -7.33
C VAL A 45 16.93 31.84 -7.66
N PRO A 46 17.42 32.60 -8.66
CA PRO A 46 18.86 32.73 -8.91
C PRO A 46 19.62 33.12 -7.65
N VAL A 47 20.72 32.44 -7.37
CA VAL A 47 21.47 32.75 -6.15
C VAL A 47 22.41 33.92 -6.42
N ASN A 48 22.39 34.92 -5.54
CA ASN A 48 23.17 36.15 -5.71
C ASN A 48 24.69 35.92 -5.59
N GLN A 49 25.09 34.82 -4.95
CA GLN A 49 26.49 34.45 -4.69
C GLN A 49 26.71 32.97 -4.98
N PRO A 50 27.92 32.57 -5.41
CA PRO A 50 28.24 31.16 -5.61
C PRO A 50 28.07 30.41 -4.28
N THR A 51 27.22 29.39 -4.28
CA THR A 51 26.80 28.69 -3.08
C THR A 51 27.28 27.25 -3.12
N VAL A 52 27.89 26.79 -2.03
CA VAL A 52 28.34 25.41 -1.89
C VAL A 52 27.20 24.59 -1.28
N ILE A 53 26.84 23.51 -1.96
CA ILE A 53 25.87 22.53 -1.49
C ILE A 53 26.65 21.27 -1.13
N VAL A 54 26.68 20.93 0.15
CA VAL A 54 27.33 19.73 0.69
C VAL A 54 26.32 18.59 0.71
N LEU A 55 26.70 17.44 0.16
CA LEU A 55 25.92 16.21 0.18
C LEU A 55 26.32 15.39 1.41
N ASN A 56 25.60 15.59 2.52
CA ASN A 56 25.88 14.88 3.75
C ASN A 56 25.20 13.50 3.73
N VAL A 57 26.00 12.44 3.65
CA VAL A 57 25.49 11.07 3.68
C VAL A 57 25.17 10.66 5.11
N THR A 58 23.89 10.43 5.41
CA THR A 58 23.43 10.07 6.76
C THR A 58 23.16 8.58 6.93
N TYR A 59 22.96 7.86 5.82
CA TYR A 59 22.72 6.42 5.84
C TYR A 59 23.28 5.76 4.57
N SER A 60 23.88 4.59 4.76
CA SER A 60 24.33 3.70 3.70
C SER A 60 24.11 2.26 4.14
N SER A 61 23.41 1.46 3.33
CA SER A 61 23.14 0.04 3.62
C SER A 61 24.43 -0.77 3.82
N ASN A 62 25.50 -0.43 3.09
CA ASN A 62 26.75 -1.20 3.06
C ASN A 62 27.87 -0.60 3.93
N GLY A 63 27.52 0.25 4.93
CA GLY A 63 28.43 0.76 5.95
C GLY A 63 29.42 1.86 5.53
N ASN A 64 29.91 1.89 4.29
CA ASN A 64 30.97 2.82 3.83
C ASN A 64 30.63 3.60 2.52
N ASN A 65 29.35 3.92 2.27
CA ASN A 65 28.88 4.57 1.02
C ASN A 65 29.29 3.81 -0.26
N SER A 66 29.64 2.53 -0.14
CA SER A 66 30.19 1.72 -1.22
C SER A 66 29.19 1.42 -2.32
N ALA A 67 27.90 1.70 -2.12
CA ALA A 67 26.88 1.54 -3.14
C ALA A 67 26.96 2.64 -4.21
N VAL A 68 27.33 3.88 -3.85
CA VAL A 68 27.25 5.04 -4.75
C VAL A 68 28.44 5.97 -4.59
N LEU A 69 29.10 6.30 -5.70
CA LEU A 69 30.10 7.36 -5.78
C LEU A 69 29.44 8.67 -6.26
N MET A 70 29.56 9.71 -5.45
CA MET A 70 29.04 11.05 -5.72
C MET A 70 30.02 12.11 -5.15
N PRO A 71 29.98 13.36 -5.64
CA PRO A 71 30.81 14.42 -5.05
C PRO A 71 30.34 14.77 -3.64
N GLU A 72 31.29 15.09 -2.75
CA GLU A 72 30.96 15.57 -1.39
C GLU A 72 30.28 16.94 -1.40
N GLN A 73 30.62 17.76 -2.39
CA GLN A 73 30.10 19.12 -2.53
C GLN A 73 29.92 19.50 -3.99
N VAL A 74 28.91 20.31 -4.25
CA VAL A 74 28.56 20.81 -5.58
C VAL A 74 28.42 22.33 -5.50
N LEU A 75 29.05 23.03 -6.43
CA LEU A 75 29.04 24.49 -6.50
C LEU A 75 27.89 24.96 -7.39
N LEU A 76 26.91 25.64 -6.82
CA LEU A 76 25.87 26.34 -7.57
C LEU A 76 26.39 27.75 -7.92
N PRO A 77 26.65 28.06 -9.21
CA PRO A 77 27.20 29.35 -9.60
C PRO A 77 26.26 30.52 -9.30
N ALA A 78 26.81 31.72 -9.11
CA ALA A 78 26.00 32.93 -9.01
C ALA A 78 25.14 33.11 -10.27
N VAL A 79 23.92 33.60 -10.10
CA VAL A 79 22.91 33.82 -11.17
C VAL A 79 22.35 32.53 -11.79
N ALA A 80 22.94 31.36 -11.52
CA ALA A 80 22.41 30.09 -11.96
C ALA A 80 21.25 29.61 -11.06
N THR A 81 20.28 28.94 -11.65
CA THR A 81 19.14 28.33 -10.94
C THR A 81 19.28 26.82 -10.80
N SER A 82 20.26 26.19 -11.44
CA SER A 82 20.43 24.74 -11.43
C SER A 82 21.88 24.32 -11.51
N VAL A 83 22.21 23.20 -10.88
CA VAL A 83 23.50 22.53 -10.99
C VAL A 83 23.30 21.03 -11.11
N SER A 84 24.05 20.39 -12.01
CA SER A 84 24.00 18.94 -12.22
C SER A 84 25.33 18.31 -11.82
N PHE A 85 25.27 17.13 -11.22
CA PHE A 85 26.44 16.33 -10.87
C PHE A 85 26.22 14.87 -11.22
N THR A 86 27.31 14.17 -11.54
CA THR A 86 27.26 12.76 -11.90
C THR A 86 27.34 11.88 -10.65
N VAL A 87 26.47 10.88 -10.61
CA VAL A 87 26.40 9.86 -9.59
C VAL A 87 26.67 8.52 -10.25
N THR A 88 27.61 7.74 -9.71
CA THR A 88 27.99 6.41 -10.23
C THR A 88 27.56 5.34 -9.23
N ALA A 89 26.76 4.38 -9.69
CA ALA A 89 26.43 3.19 -8.92
C ALA A 89 27.60 2.20 -8.94
N LEU A 90 28.01 1.72 -7.77
CA LEU A 90 29.12 0.78 -7.58
C LEU A 90 28.62 -0.60 -7.18
N ASP A 91 27.70 -0.66 -6.21
CA ASP A 91 27.12 -1.91 -5.72
C ASP A 91 25.68 -1.71 -5.28
N VAL A 92 24.93 -2.81 -5.17
CA VAL A 92 23.52 -2.79 -4.78
C VAL A 92 23.39 -2.29 -3.34
N GLY A 93 22.40 -1.44 -3.10
CA GLY A 93 22.18 -0.85 -1.79
C GLY A 93 21.47 0.50 -1.82
N GLN A 94 21.29 1.07 -0.63
CA GLN A 94 20.58 2.33 -0.43
C GLN A 94 21.49 3.35 0.24
N VAL A 95 21.45 4.59 -0.25
CA VAL A 95 22.19 5.72 0.33
C VAL A 95 21.26 6.91 0.48
N THR A 96 21.14 7.44 1.69
CA THR A 96 20.37 8.65 1.96
C THR A 96 21.31 9.82 2.18
N THR A 97 21.08 10.90 1.43
CA THR A 97 21.87 12.13 1.54
C THR A 97 20.98 13.33 1.83
N TYR A 98 21.47 14.22 2.69
CA TYR A 98 20.84 15.51 2.97
C TYR A 98 21.69 16.63 2.39
N LEU A 99 21.03 17.56 1.73
CA LEU A 99 21.67 18.75 1.18
C LEU A 99 21.82 19.80 2.27
N LEU A 100 23.06 20.18 2.55
CA LEU A 100 23.39 21.28 3.45
C LEU A 100 23.97 22.43 2.62
N SER A 101 23.44 23.63 2.83
CA SER A 101 23.96 24.83 2.16
C SER A 101 24.69 25.71 3.17
N ASN A 102 25.77 26.35 2.73
CA ASN A 102 26.49 27.35 3.52
C ASN A 102 25.80 28.73 3.52
N ASN A 103 24.77 28.94 2.71
CA ASN A 103 24.11 30.24 2.53
C ASN A 103 22.83 30.31 3.37
N SER A 104 22.79 31.26 4.31
CA SER A 104 21.65 31.49 5.21
C SER A 104 20.39 32.00 4.51
N ASP A 105 20.52 32.52 3.29
CA ASP A 105 19.39 33.04 2.50
C ASP A 105 18.60 31.91 1.81
N LEU A 106 19.20 30.70 1.73
CA LEU A 106 18.51 29.50 1.30
C LEU A 106 17.84 28.85 2.50
N ASN A 107 16.50 28.85 2.52
CA ASN A 107 15.76 28.11 3.53
C ASN A 107 15.80 26.62 3.14
N CYS A 108 16.87 25.94 3.56
CA CYS A 108 17.04 24.51 3.32
C CYS A 108 16.19 23.74 4.35
N LEU A 109 14.88 23.61 4.11
CA LEU A 109 14.15 22.47 4.66
C LEU A 109 14.88 21.24 4.18
N SER A 110 15.63 20.58 5.09
CA SER A 110 16.58 19.48 4.84
C SER A 110 16.24 18.65 3.60
N VAL A 111 16.74 19.08 2.42
CA VAL A 111 16.36 18.46 1.15
C VAL A 111 17.07 17.12 1.09
N ARG A 112 16.29 16.04 1.05
CA ARG A 112 16.79 14.67 1.07
C ARG A 112 16.76 14.08 -0.33
N ILE A 113 17.84 13.41 -0.72
CA ILE A 113 17.90 12.56 -1.93
C ILE A 113 18.17 11.13 -1.48
N HIS A 114 17.27 10.22 -1.84
CA HIS A 114 17.39 8.79 -1.59
C HIS A 114 17.90 8.06 -2.84
N PHE A 115 19.13 7.55 -2.80
CA PHE A 115 19.70 6.76 -3.88
C PHE A 115 19.42 5.28 -3.66
N MET A 116 18.85 4.61 -4.67
CA MET A 116 18.64 3.16 -4.69
C MET A 116 19.42 2.56 -5.84
N VAL A 117 20.37 1.69 -5.54
CA VAL A 117 21.10 0.92 -6.55
C VAL A 117 20.48 -0.47 -6.62
N VAL A 118 19.97 -0.83 -7.79
CA VAL A 118 19.37 -2.14 -8.07
C VAL A 118 20.28 -2.99 -8.95
N HIS A 119 20.11 -4.31 -8.91
CA HIS A 119 20.85 -5.21 -9.80
C HIS A 119 20.54 -4.98 -11.26
N SER A 120 19.25 -4.87 -11.61
CA SER A 120 18.82 -4.72 -12.99
C SER A 120 17.58 -3.86 -13.16
N ASN A 121 17.62 -2.95 -14.13
CA ASN A 121 16.45 -2.20 -14.57
C ASN A 121 15.41 -3.09 -15.25
N ALA A 122 15.84 -4.10 -16.02
CA ALA A 122 14.93 -5.05 -16.65
C ALA A 122 14.11 -5.81 -15.60
N LEU A 123 14.75 -6.23 -14.50
CA LEU A 123 14.07 -6.88 -13.38
C LEU A 123 13.11 -5.93 -12.66
N SER A 124 13.47 -4.64 -12.55
CA SER A 124 12.58 -3.60 -12.01
C SER A 124 11.31 -3.44 -12.87
N VAL A 125 11.47 -3.36 -14.20
CA VAL A 125 10.33 -3.29 -15.13
C VAL A 125 9.48 -4.55 -15.06
N PHE A 126 10.10 -5.73 -15.04
CA PHE A 126 9.38 -7.00 -14.90
C PHE A 126 8.57 -7.06 -13.59
N SER A 127 9.18 -6.65 -12.48
CA SER A 127 8.49 -6.51 -11.19
C SER A 127 7.32 -5.53 -11.24
N GLN A 128 7.46 -4.39 -11.93
CA GLN A 128 6.37 -3.43 -12.12
C GLN A 128 5.22 -4.02 -12.96
N VAL A 129 5.53 -4.77 -14.02
CA VAL A 129 4.52 -5.44 -14.86
C VAL A 129 3.74 -6.46 -14.03
N ILE A 130 4.42 -7.32 -13.27
CA ILE A 130 3.76 -8.24 -12.32
C ILE A 130 2.90 -7.46 -11.32
N GLY A 131 3.45 -6.34 -10.82
CA GLY A 131 2.76 -5.29 -10.07
C GLY A 131 1.35 -4.98 -10.58
N TRP A 132 1.28 -4.55 -11.83
CA TRP A 132 0.03 -4.19 -12.48
C TRP A 132 -0.88 -5.38 -12.73
N ILE A 133 -0.33 -6.54 -13.07
CA ILE A 133 -1.13 -7.74 -13.32
C ILE A 133 -1.87 -8.17 -12.05
N TYR A 134 -1.20 -8.28 -10.90
CA TYR A 134 -1.91 -8.68 -9.68
C TYR A 134 -2.87 -7.60 -9.20
N PHE A 135 -2.53 -6.31 -9.36
CA PHE A 135 -3.42 -5.21 -9.01
C PHE A 135 -4.74 -5.32 -9.79
N VAL A 136 -4.65 -5.60 -11.10
CA VAL A 136 -5.82 -5.83 -11.95
C VAL A 136 -6.54 -7.11 -11.52
N ALA A 137 -5.82 -8.21 -11.27
CA ALA A 137 -6.44 -9.48 -10.85
C ALA A 137 -7.25 -9.31 -9.56
N TRP A 138 -6.69 -8.68 -8.52
CA TRP A 138 -7.39 -8.37 -7.28
C TRP A 138 -8.53 -7.36 -7.47
N SER A 139 -8.38 -6.36 -8.32
CA SER A 139 -9.46 -5.41 -8.57
C SER A 139 -10.64 -6.06 -9.29
N VAL A 140 -10.36 -6.97 -10.23
CA VAL A 140 -11.39 -7.67 -11.01
C VAL A 140 -12.03 -8.82 -10.23
N SER A 141 -11.35 -9.38 -9.21
CA SER A 141 -11.85 -10.54 -8.44
C SER A 141 -13.21 -10.28 -7.77
N PHE A 142 -13.55 -9.03 -7.45
CA PHE A 142 -14.85 -8.68 -6.86
C PHE A 142 -16.04 -8.84 -7.85
N TYR A 143 -15.80 -8.69 -9.15
CA TYR A 143 -16.89 -8.66 -10.13
C TYR A 143 -17.59 -10.01 -10.33
N PRO A 144 -16.89 -11.15 -10.42
CA PRO A 144 -17.51 -12.47 -10.50
C PRO A 144 -18.58 -12.72 -9.43
N GLN A 145 -18.32 -12.36 -8.17
CA GLN A 145 -19.31 -12.52 -7.10
C GLN A 145 -20.50 -11.58 -7.26
N ALA A 146 -20.24 -10.31 -7.60
CA ALA A 146 -21.31 -9.34 -7.86
C ALA A 146 -22.24 -9.82 -9.00
N TRP A 147 -21.63 -10.35 -10.05
CA TRP A 147 -22.32 -10.90 -11.21
C TRP A 147 -23.12 -12.15 -10.86
N GLU A 148 -22.55 -13.08 -10.10
CA GLU A 148 -23.22 -14.30 -9.67
C GLU A 148 -24.46 -14.01 -8.82
N ASN A 149 -24.34 -13.09 -7.86
CA ASN A 149 -25.47 -12.60 -7.07
C ASN A 149 -26.56 -11.99 -7.96
N TRP A 150 -26.17 -11.16 -8.94
CA TRP A 150 -27.10 -10.52 -9.87
C TRP A 150 -27.80 -11.52 -10.80
N ARG A 151 -27.07 -12.53 -11.29
CA ARG A 151 -27.59 -13.58 -12.18
C ARG A 151 -28.56 -14.50 -11.45
N ARG A 152 -28.20 -14.93 -10.23
CA ARG A 152 -29.02 -15.85 -9.41
C ARG A 152 -30.17 -15.14 -8.70
N LYS A 153 -30.14 -13.80 -8.62
CA LYS A 153 -31.05 -12.98 -7.78
C LYS A 153 -31.09 -13.51 -6.33
N SER A 154 -29.96 -14.02 -5.86
CA SER A 154 -29.81 -14.68 -4.57
C SER A 154 -28.37 -14.50 -4.10
N VAL A 155 -28.21 -14.16 -2.82
CA VAL A 155 -26.91 -14.13 -2.11
C VAL A 155 -26.70 -15.37 -1.23
N VAL A 156 -27.58 -16.36 -1.35
CA VAL A 156 -27.41 -17.66 -0.71
C VAL A 156 -26.13 -18.31 -1.22
N GLY A 157 -25.16 -18.54 -0.33
CA GLY A 157 -23.80 -19.00 -0.72
C GLY A 157 -22.70 -18.00 -0.41
N LEU A 158 -23.06 -16.74 -0.21
CA LEU A 158 -22.17 -15.70 0.27
C LEU A 158 -22.42 -15.46 1.77
N ASN A 159 -21.40 -15.73 2.59
CA ASN A 159 -21.51 -15.64 4.03
C ASN A 159 -21.51 -14.17 4.48
N PHE A 160 -22.45 -13.78 5.34
CA PHE A 160 -22.60 -12.39 5.76
C PHE A 160 -21.50 -11.91 6.72
N ASP A 161 -20.88 -12.81 7.48
CA ASP A 161 -19.72 -12.48 8.31
C ASP A 161 -18.53 -12.14 7.43
N PHE A 162 -18.30 -12.93 6.37
CA PHE A 162 -17.28 -12.62 5.37
C PHE A 162 -17.50 -11.21 4.81
N VAL A 163 -18.71 -10.88 4.37
CA VAL A 163 -19.02 -9.56 3.80
C VAL A 163 -18.81 -8.42 4.81
N ALA A 164 -19.30 -8.58 6.05
CA ALA A 164 -19.20 -7.54 7.09
C ALA A 164 -17.75 -7.30 7.56
N LEU A 165 -17.00 -8.38 7.76
CA LEU A 165 -15.57 -8.31 8.08
C LEU A 165 -14.80 -7.67 6.93
N ASN A 166 -15.05 -8.10 5.69
CA ASN A 166 -14.34 -7.60 4.52
C ASN A 166 -14.59 -6.09 4.29
N LEU A 167 -15.82 -5.61 4.48
CA LEU A 167 -16.13 -4.16 4.45
C LEU A 167 -15.29 -3.41 5.48
N THR A 168 -15.29 -3.84 6.75
CA THR A 168 -14.51 -3.19 7.81
C THR A 168 -13.03 -3.17 7.50
N GLY A 169 -12.49 -4.29 7.00
CA GLY A 169 -11.10 -4.38 6.56
C GLY A 169 -10.79 -3.36 5.47
N PHE A 170 -11.59 -3.28 4.40
CA PHE A 170 -11.34 -2.35 3.31
C PHE A 170 -11.54 -0.88 3.71
N ILE A 171 -12.45 -0.57 4.64
CA ILE A 171 -12.54 0.77 5.23
C ILE A 171 -11.24 1.09 5.98
N ALA A 172 -10.78 0.20 6.85
CA ALA A 172 -9.54 0.38 7.60
C ALA A 172 -8.34 0.59 6.67
N TYR A 173 -8.25 -0.22 5.61
CA TYR A 173 -7.17 -0.08 4.63
C TYR A 173 -7.26 1.24 3.86
N SER A 174 -8.48 1.68 3.50
CA SER A 174 -8.70 2.97 2.84
C SER A 174 -8.27 4.13 3.74
N VAL A 175 -8.64 4.11 5.03
CA VAL A 175 -8.25 5.16 5.99
C VAL A 175 -6.74 5.25 6.12
N PHE A 176 -6.04 4.12 6.26
CA PHE A 176 -4.58 4.07 6.30
C PHE A 176 -3.95 4.63 5.02
N ASN A 177 -4.37 4.14 3.85
CA ASN A 177 -3.79 4.54 2.56
C ASN A 177 -4.05 6.02 2.25
N ILE A 178 -5.29 6.50 2.44
CA ILE A 178 -5.66 7.91 2.24
C ILE A 178 -4.85 8.81 3.18
N GLY A 179 -4.78 8.45 4.46
CA GLY A 179 -4.08 9.21 5.48
C GLY A 179 -2.59 9.35 5.17
N LEU A 180 -1.90 8.24 4.88
CA LEU A 180 -0.46 8.24 4.63
C LEU A 180 -0.09 8.81 3.24
N PHE A 181 -0.98 8.71 2.26
CA PHE A 181 -0.73 9.17 0.88
C PHE A 181 -1.08 10.64 0.65
N TRP A 182 -2.23 11.12 1.13
CA TRP A 182 -2.73 12.47 0.81
C TRP A 182 -2.57 13.49 1.93
N VAL A 183 -2.25 13.09 3.17
CA VAL A 183 -2.10 14.04 4.28
C VAL A 183 -0.62 14.35 4.51
N PRO A 184 -0.10 15.53 4.10
CA PRO A 184 1.33 15.82 4.15
C PRO A 184 1.90 15.76 5.57
N TYR A 185 1.13 16.21 6.55
CA TYR A 185 1.52 16.16 7.96
C TYR A 185 1.84 14.71 8.42
N ILE A 186 1.05 13.73 8.00
CA ILE A 186 1.27 12.32 8.34
C ILE A 186 2.48 11.77 7.62
N THR A 187 2.62 12.09 6.33
CA THR A 187 3.79 11.70 5.54
C THR A 187 5.08 12.25 6.16
N GLU A 188 5.08 13.51 6.59
CA GLU A 188 6.21 14.11 7.30
C GLU A 188 6.49 13.41 8.63
N GLU A 189 5.46 13.04 9.39
CA GLU A 189 5.60 12.29 10.63
C GLU A 189 6.22 10.91 10.41
N PHE A 190 5.79 10.22 9.34
CA PHE A 190 6.35 8.95 8.91
C PHE A 190 7.82 9.08 8.52
N LEU A 191 8.17 10.11 7.75
CA LEU A 191 9.55 10.36 7.31
C LEU A 191 10.47 10.76 8.48
N LYS A 192 9.94 11.45 9.50
CA LYS A 192 10.68 11.73 10.74
C LYS A 192 11.01 10.45 11.51
N ARG A 193 10.05 9.52 11.60
CA ARG A 193 10.23 8.23 12.28
C ARG A 193 11.09 7.26 11.48
N ASN A 194 11.01 7.34 10.15
CA ASN A 194 11.74 6.50 9.20
C ASN A 194 12.61 7.39 8.30
N PRO A 195 13.73 7.93 8.82
CA PRO A 195 14.55 8.90 8.08
C PRO A 195 15.13 8.35 6.77
N ASN A 196 15.25 7.03 6.66
CA ASN A 196 15.73 6.31 5.48
C ASN A 196 14.59 5.63 4.70
N GLY A 197 13.33 5.77 5.15
CA GLY A 197 12.17 5.16 4.52
C GLY A 197 11.64 5.99 3.35
N ILE A 198 11.08 5.28 2.37
CA ILE A 198 10.20 5.83 1.33
C ILE A 198 8.76 5.58 1.77
N ASN A 199 7.84 6.49 1.43
CA ASN A 199 6.42 6.27 1.70
C ASN A 199 5.98 4.93 1.06
N PRO A 200 5.52 3.94 1.85
CA PRO A 200 5.21 2.62 1.32
C PRO A 200 3.90 2.59 0.53
N VAL A 201 3.03 3.59 0.68
CA VAL A 201 1.72 3.63 0.03
C VAL A 201 1.84 4.30 -1.33
N SER A 202 1.39 3.60 -2.37
CA SER A 202 1.28 4.11 -3.72
C SER A 202 -0.17 4.50 -4.06
N ALA A 203 -0.36 5.29 -5.13
CA ALA A 203 -1.69 5.67 -5.59
C ALA A 203 -2.59 4.46 -5.88
N ASN A 204 -2.02 3.37 -6.41
CA ASN A 204 -2.75 2.15 -6.71
C ASN A 204 -3.38 1.54 -5.46
N ASP A 205 -2.69 1.57 -4.30
CA ASP A 205 -3.20 1.02 -3.04
C ASP A 205 -4.44 1.81 -2.55
N VAL A 206 -4.42 3.14 -2.72
CA VAL A 206 -5.57 4.01 -2.40
C VAL A 206 -6.76 3.67 -3.29
N PHE A 207 -6.57 3.61 -4.62
CA PHE A 207 -7.67 3.30 -5.54
C PHE A 207 -8.21 1.89 -5.35
N PHE A 208 -7.33 0.90 -5.14
CA PHE A 208 -7.73 -0.48 -4.87
C PHE A 208 -8.59 -0.59 -3.61
N SER A 209 -8.13 0.01 -2.50
CA SER A 209 -8.85 -0.05 -1.23
C SER A 209 -10.23 0.61 -1.29
N LEU A 210 -10.33 1.78 -1.92
CA LEU A 210 -11.60 2.46 -2.17
C LEU A 210 -12.52 1.68 -3.11
N HIS A 211 -11.97 1.10 -4.18
CA HIS A 211 -12.71 0.25 -5.10
C HIS A 211 -13.32 -0.95 -4.37
N ALA A 212 -12.53 -1.61 -3.53
CA ALA A 212 -12.99 -2.75 -2.74
C ALA A 212 -14.09 -2.37 -1.73
N VAL A 213 -14.04 -1.17 -1.12
CA VAL A 213 -15.14 -0.66 -0.28
C VAL A 213 -16.42 -0.53 -1.11
N LEU A 214 -16.36 0.08 -2.29
CA LEU A 214 -17.52 0.24 -3.18
C LEU A 214 -18.13 -1.12 -3.55
N LEU A 215 -17.31 -2.10 -3.91
CA LEU A 215 -17.78 -3.44 -4.25
C LEU A 215 -18.37 -4.18 -3.04
N CYS A 216 -17.83 -3.98 -1.84
CA CYS A 216 -18.44 -4.50 -0.62
C CYS A 216 -19.82 -3.87 -0.35
N LEU A 217 -19.99 -2.56 -0.61
CA LEU A 217 -21.29 -1.90 -0.52
C LEU A 217 -22.29 -2.44 -1.56
N VAL A 218 -21.81 -2.80 -2.76
CA VAL A 218 -22.62 -3.49 -3.77
C VAL A 218 -23.08 -4.85 -3.23
N TYR A 219 -22.20 -5.64 -2.61
CA TYR A 219 -22.61 -6.92 -2.02
C TYR A 219 -23.64 -6.76 -0.92
N ILE A 220 -23.50 -5.76 -0.05
CA ILE A 220 -24.46 -5.46 1.01
C ILE A 220 -25.81 -5.04 0.41
N SER A 221 -25.79 -4.22 -0.64
CA SER A 221 -27.01 -3.81 -1.36
C SER A 221 -27.70 -5.00 -2.00
N GLN A 222 -26.94 -5.90 -2.63
CA GLN A 222 -27.46 -7.17 -3.16
C GLN A 222 -28.03 -8.05 -2.06
N ALA A 223 -27.38 -8.12 -0.89
CA ALA A 223 -27.86 -8.89 0.26
C ALA A 223 -29.11 -8.31 0.92
N ALA A 224 -29.38 -7.02 0.73
CA ALA A 224 -30.59 -6.36 1.18
C ALA A 224 -31.78 -6.59 0.23
N VAL A 225 -31.53 -6.76 -1.07
CA VAL A 225 -32.57 -6.86 -2.11
C VAL A 225 -32.87 -8.30 -2.53
N TYR A 226 -31.87 -9.17 -2.58
CA TYR A 226 -31.98 -10.52 -3.11
C TYR A 226 -32.28 -11.56 -2.02
N GLU A 227 -32.68 -12.75 -2.46
CA GLU A 227 -32.95 -13.89 -1.57
C GLU A 227 -31.70 -14.21 -0.74
N ARG A 228 -31.84 -14.25 0.58
CA ARG A 228 -30.73 -14.42 1.52
C ARG A 228 -30.80 -15.68 2.37
N GLY A 229 -31.87 -16.48 2.26
CA GLY A 229 -32.01 -17.75 2.95
C GLY A 229 -31.91 -17.64 4.48
N GLY A 230 -32.41 -16.54 5.05
CA GLY A 230 -32.38 -16.28 6.50
C GLY A 230 -31.00 -15.93 7.08
N GLN A 231 -29.95 -15.80 6.26
CA GLN A 231 -28.60 -15.45 6.73
C GLN A 231 -28.60 -14.10 7.49
N LYS A 232 -27.83 -14.08 8.58
CA LYS A 232 -27.55 -12.89 9.39
C LYS A 232 -26.07 -12.89 9.74
N VAL A 233 -25.54 -11.72 10.09
CA VAL A 233 -24.20 -11.62 10.68
C VAL A 233 -24.23 -12.28 12.06
N SER A 234 -23.29 -13.18 12.32
CA SER A 234 -23.18 -13.93 13.56
C SER A 234 -22.84 -13.00 14.73
N ARG A 235 -23.20 -13.43 15.94
CA ARG A 235 -22.84 -12.70 17.18
C ARG A 235 -21.32 -12.62 17.35
N THR A 236 -20.60 -13.66 16.95
CA THR A 236 -19.13 -13.69 16.96
C THR A 236 -18.53 -12.63 16.05
N ALA A 237 -18.97 -12.55 14.78
CA ALA A 237 -18.51 -11.53 13.86
C ALA A 237 -18.87 -10.12 14.36
N LEU A 238 -20.10 -9.93 14.89
CA LEU A 238 -20.51 -8.65 15.46
C LEU A 238 -19.65 -8.25 16.67
N CYS A 239 -19.29 -9.20 17.54
CA CYS A 239 -18.40 -8.97 18.68
C CYS A 239 -16.99 -8.55 18.21
N LEU A 240 -16.42 -9.26 17.24
CA LEU A 240 -15.11 -8.93 16.67
C LEU A 240 -15.11 -7.54 16.02
N LEU A 241 -16.17 -7.20 15.27
CA LEU A 241 -16.36 -5.88 14.70
C LEU A 241 -16.50 -4.81 15.79
N ALA A 242 -17.30 -5.06 16.82
CA ALA A 242 -17.47 -4.15 17.93
C ALA A 242 -16.15 -3.88 18.66
N ILE A 243 -15.33 -4.91 18.90
CA ILE A 243 -13.98 -4.76 19.49
C ILE A 243 -13.10 -3.87 18.60
N GLY A 244 -13.02 -4.18 17.30
CA GLY A 244 -12.19 -3.42 16.36
C GLY A 244 -12.60 -1.95 16.24
N TRP A 245 -13.91 -1.68 16.09
CA TRP A 245 -14.43 -0.32 15.99
C TRP A 245 -14.37 0.45 17.32
N THR A 246 -14.56 -0.22 18.46
CA THR A 246 -14.37 0.39 19.79
C THR A 246 -12.91 0.76 20.01
N PHE A 247 -11.98 -0.12 19.65
CA PHE A 247 -10.54 0.19 19.72
C PHE A 247 -10.17 1.37 18.80
N ALA A 248 -10.68 1.40 17.57
CA ALA A 248 -10.49 2.54 16.65
C ALA A 248 -11.11 3.84 17.20
N PHE A 249 -12.24 3.76 17.90
CA PHE A 249 -12.88 4.92 18.52
C PHE A 249 -12.09 5.44 19.72
N ILE A 250 -11.65 4.56 20.62
CA ILE A 250 -10.84 4.94 21.79
C ILE A 250 -9.51 5.55 21.33
N SER A 251 -8.82 4.91 20.39
CA SER A 251 -7.54 5.42 19.86
C SER A 251 -7.67 6.76 19.15
N LEU A 252 -8.82 7.07 18.54
CA LEU A 252 -9.10 8.41 18.00
C LEU A 252 -9.03 9.49 19.10
N PHE A 253 -9.66 9.26 20.26
CA PHE A 253 -9.59 10.23 21.37
C PHE A 253 -8.18 10.34 21.95
N LEU A 254 -7.43 9.25 21.99
CA LEU A 254 -6.02 9.30 22.39
C LEU A 254 -5.18 10.13 21.41
N ALA A 255 -5.44 10.04 20.11
CA ALA A 255 -4.77 10.85 19.09
C ALA A 255 -5.15 12.33 19.22
N ILE A 256 -6.43 12.64 19.43
CA ILE A 256 -6.92 14.01 19.64
C ILE A 256 -6.30 14.62 20.91
N ALA A 257 -6.22 13.83 22.00
CA ALA A 257 -5.57 14.22 23.25
C ALA A 257 -4.03 14.27 23.17
N LYS A 258 -3.45 13.97 22.00
CA LYS A 258 -2.00 13.92 21.74
C LYS A 258 -1.23 12.92 22.62
N VAL A 259 -1.91 11.88 23.09
CA VAL A 259 -1.29 10.76 23.83
C VAL A 259 -0.58 9.82 22.86
N ILE A 260 -1.19 9.60 21.69
CA ILE A 260 -0.58 8.92 20.55
C ILE A 260 -0.53 9.88 19.37
N THR A 261 0.30 9.59 18.38
CA THR A 261 0.34 10.40 17.17
C THR A 261 -0.74 10.00 16.17
N TRP A 262 -0.97 10.85 15.16
CA TRP A 262 -1.88 10.50 14.07
C TRP A 262 -1.32 9.35 13.21
N LEU A 263 0.00 9.24 13.07
CA LEU A 263 0.61 8.10 12.39
C LEU A 263 0.35 6.79 13.12
N ASP A 264 0.49 6.76 14.46
CA ASP A 264 0.17 5.58 15.27
C ASP A 264 -1.30 5.16 15.10
N TYR A 265 -2.21 6.14 15.10
CA TYR A 265 -3.62 5.92 14.85
C TYR A 265 -3.89 5.27 13.48
N LEU A 266 -3.21 5.72 12.42
CA LEU A 266 -3.33 5.10 11.10
C LEU A 266 -2.71 3.69 11.05
N TYR A 267 -1.58 3.45 11.72
CA TYR A 267 -1.02 2.11 11.82
C TYR A 267 -1.97 1.12 12.50
N TYR A 268 -2.73 1.56 13.50
CA TYR A 268 -3.78 0.75 14.10
C TYR A 268 -4.85 0.30 13.09
N PHE A 269 -5.24 1.15 12.14
CA PHE A 269 -6.11 0.72 11.03
C PHE A 269 -5.46 -0.31 10.10
N SER A 270 -4.16 -0.18 9.81
CA SER A 270 -3.40 -1.19 9.06
C SER A 270 -3.42 -2.56 9.78
N TYR A 271 -3.25 -2.56 11.10
CA TYR A 271 -3.34 -3.79 11.91
C TYR A 271 -4.76 -4.37 11.97
N ILE A 272 -5.80 -3.53 12.07
CA ILE A 272 -7.19 -3.98 11.96
C ILE A 272 -7.43 -4.66 10.61
N LYS A 273 -6.96 -4.06 9.50
CA LYS A 273 -7.03 -4.68 8.17
C LYS A 273 -6.35 -6.04 8.13
N LEU A 274 -5.14 -6.15 8.67
CA LEU A 274 -4.39 -7.40 8.69
C LEU A 274 -5.13 -8.48 9.51
N ALA A 275 -5.62 -8.14 10.71
CA ALA A 275 -6.40 -9.04 11.56
C ALA A 275 -7.69 -9.52 10.86
N VAL A 276 -8.43 -8.61 10.24
CA VAL A 276 -9.61 -8.95 9.42
C VAL A 276 -9.24 -9.92 8.30
N THR A 277 -8.12 -9.70 7.62
CA THR A 277 -7.69 -10.53 6.48
C THR A 277 -7.40 -11.97 6.91
N LEU A 278 -6.85 -12.15 8.11
CA LEU A 278 -6.58 -13.48 8.69
C LEU A 278 -7.87 -14.27 8.98
N ILE A 279 -8.93 -13.58 9.44
CA ILE A 279 -10.13 -14.25 9.97
C ILE A 279 -11.31 -14.28 8.99
N LYS A 280 -11.41 -13.33 8.05
CA LYS A 280 -12.63 -13.13 7.24
C LYS A 280 -13.04 -14.33 6.41
N TYR A 281 -12.08 -15.15 5.97
CA TYR A 281 -12.35 -16.30 5.10
C TYR A 281 -12.86 -17.52 5.88
N VAL A 282 -12.64 -17.58 7.21
CA VAL A 282 -13.04 -18.71 8.06
C VAL A 282 -14.55 -18.96 8.03
N PRO A 283 -15.44 -17.95 8.22
CA PRO A 283 -16.89 -18.16 8.13
C PRO A 283 -17.35 -18.72 6.78
N GLN A 284 -16.76 -18.24 5.67
CA GLN A 284 -17.10 -18.72 4.34
C GLN A 284 -16.66 -20.19 4.15
N ALA A 285 -15.43 -20.52 4.55
CA ALA A 285 -14.90 -21.88 4.49
C ALA A 285 -15.75 -22.85 5.33
N TYR A 286 -16.14 -22.43 6.53
CA TYR A 286 -17.01 -23.20 7.41
C TYR A 286 -18.42 -23.39 6.82
N MET A 287 -19.00 -22.34 6.23
CA MET A 287 -20.32 -22.43 5.60
C MET A 287 -20.31 -23.39 4.41
N ASN A 288 -19.29 -23.35 3.56
CA ASN A 288 -19.11 -24.30 2.46
C ASN A 288 -19.00 -25.74 3.01
N TYR A 289 -18.25 -25.92 4.11
CA TYR A 289 -18.12 -27.22 4.78
C TYR A 289 -19.43 -27.74 5.37
N ARG A 290 -20.23 -26.88 6.01
CA ARG A 290 -21.55 -27.21 6.57
C ARG A 290 -22.53 -27.62 5.48
N ARG A 291 -22.58 -26.84 4.39
CA ARG A 291 -23.50 -27.07 3.27
C ARG A 291 -23.06 -28.17 2.32
N LYS A 292 -21.81 -28.62 2.42
CA LYS A 292 -21.18 -29.53 1.45
C LYS A 292 -21.33 -29.06 -0.01
N SER A 293 -21.40 -27.74 -0.20
CA SER A 293 -21.64 -27.09 -1.47
C SER A 293 -20.97 -25.71 -1.47
N THR A 294 -20.45 -25.30 -2.62
CA THR A 294 -19.89 -23.96 -2.86
C THR A 294 -20.82 -23.10 -3.70
N GLU A 295 -22.05 -23.54 -3.94
CA GLU A 295 -23.01 -22.81 -4.79
C GLU A 295 -23.36 -21.45 -4.18
N GLY A 296 -23.16 -20.39 -4.97
CA GLY A 296 -23.29 -18.99 -4.57
C GLY A 296 -22.02 -18.34 -4.02
N TRP A 297 -20.92 -19.08 -3.98
CA TRP A 297 -19.58 -18.56 -3.76
C TRP A 297 -18.78 -18.64 -5.06
N SER A 298 -18.42 -17.48 -5.60
CA SER A 298 -17.84 -17.40 -6.93
C SER A 298 -16.42 -17.94 -6.97
N ILE A 299 -16.25 -19.07 -7.65
CA ILE A 299 -14.91 -19.64 -7.86
C ILE A 299 -14.03 -18.74 -8.74
N GLY A 300 -14.64 -17.93 -9.61
CA GLY A 300 -13.93 -16.93 -10.43
C GLY A 300 -13.28 -15.84 -9.57
N ASN A 301 -13.95 -15.40 -8.50
CA ASN A 301 -13.37 -14.49 -7.50
C ASN A 301 -12.14 -15.14 -6.85
N VAL A 302 -12.28 -16.37 -6.35
CA VAL A 302 -11.20 -17.14 -5.70
C VAL A 302 -9.98 -17.32 -6.63
N LEU A 303 -10.19 -17.68 -7.90
CA LEU A 303 -9.09 -17.88 -8.85
C LEU A 303 -8.30 -16.59 -9.14
N LEU A 304 -9.01 -15.46 -9.23
CA LEU A 304 -8.40 -14.15 -9.43
C LEU A 304 -7.70 -13.66 -8.16
N ASP A 305 -8.27 -13.91 -6.98
CA ASP A 305 -7.63 -13.60 -5.69
C ASP A 305 -6.33 -14.41 -5.49
N PHE A 306 -6.36 -15.70 -5.84
CA PHE A 306 -5.21 -16.59 -5.80
C PHE A 306 -4.10 -16.12 -6.74
N THR A 307 -4.47 -15.78 -7.99
CA THR A 307 -3.54 -15.26 -8.98
C THR A 307 -2.91 -13.95 -8.49
N GLY A 308 -3.72 -13.06 -7.93
CA GLY A 308 -3.24 -11.80 -7.36
C GLY A 308 -2.28 -12.02 -6.19
N GLY A 309 -2.62 -12.95 -5.28
CA GLY A 309 -1.80 -13.28 -4.11
C GLY A 309 -0.44 -13.86 -4.48
N ILE A 310 -0.39 -14.84 -5.39
CA ILE A 310 0.88 -15.42 -5.87
C ILE A 310 1.75 -14.37 -6.53
N LEU A 311 1.18 -13.58 -7.45
CA LEU A 311 1.92 -12.57 -8.19
C LEU A 311 2.39 -11.43 -7.29
N SER A 312 1.62 -11.07 -6.25
CA SER A 312 2.06 -10.09 -5.24
C SER A 312 3.26 -10.61 -4.44
N ILE A 313 3.23 -11.85 -3.97
CA ILE A 313 4.37 -12.46 -3.26
C ILE A 313 5.59 -12.54 -4.19
N LEU A 314 5.40 -12.96 -5.45
CA LEU A 314 6.46 -13.00 -6.45
C LEU A 314 7.06 -11.61 -6.68
N GLN A 315 6.23 -10.57 -6.81
CA GLN A 315 6.73 -9.20 -6.94
C GLN A 315 7.64 -8.83 -5.77
N MET A 316 7.21 -9.11 -4.53
CA MET A 316 7.98 -8.77 -3.33
C MET A 316 9.32 -9.53 -3.28
N ILE A 317 9.34 -10.80 -3.67
CA ILE A 317 10.59 -11.58 -3.79
C ILE A 317 11.53 -10.96 -4.83
N LEU A 318 11.00 -10.60 -6.01
CA LEU A 318 11.81 -9.97 -7.07
C LEU A 318 12.36 -8.61 -6.62
N GLN A 319 11.57 -7.81 -5.90
CA GLN A 319 12.02 -6.52 -5.36
C GLN A 319 13.10 -6.70 -4.30
N SER A 320 12.91 -7.63 -3.35
CA SER A 320 13.91 -7.93 -2.33
C SER A 320 15.23 -8.41 -2.93
N TYR A 321 15.16 -9.30 -3.92
CA TYR A 321 16.33 -9.75 -4.65
C TYR A 321 17.00 -8.60 -5.41
N ASN A 322 16.23 -7.78 -6.14
CA ASN A 322 16.81 -6.71 -6.96
C ASN A 322 17.48 -5.62 -6.11
N ASN A 323 17.07 -5.44 -4.85
CA ASN A 323 17.60 -4.42 -3.92
C ASN A 323 18.56 -4.98 -2.85
N ASP A 324 18.88 -6.28 -2.83
CA ASP A 324 19.62 -6.97 -1.75
C ASP A 324 19.07 -6.75 -0.33
N GLU A 325 17.77 -6.46 -0.23
CA GLU A 325 17.11 -6.18 1.03
C GLU A 325 15.93 -7.15 1.23
N TRP A 326 16.24 -8.32 1.77
CA TRP A 326 15.24 -9.34 2.12
C TRP A 326 14.26 -8.90 3.20
N LYS A 327 14.64 -7.89 4.00
CA LYS A 327 13.72 -7.24 4.95
C LYS A 327 12.58 -6.52 4.23
N LEU A 328 12.71 -6.15 2.94
CA LEU A 328 11.63 -5.55 2.16
C LEU A 328 10.41 -6.48 2.02
N ILE A 329 10.59 -7.81 2.06
CA ILE A 329 9.47 -8.76 2.08
C ILE A 329 8.55 -8.50 3.29
N PHE A 330 9.14 -8.14 4.43
CA PHE A 330 8.41 -7.84 5.66
C PHE A 330 8.22 -6.33 5.91
N GLY A 331 8.68 -5.48 4.99
CA GLY A 331 8.58 -4.02 5.09
C GLY A 331 7.15 -3.50 4.99
N ASP A 332 6.29 -4.21 4.24
CA ASP A 332 4.83 -4.05 4.27
C ASP A 332 4.18 -5.37 4.74
N PRO A 333 4.06 -5.57 6.06
CA PRO A 333 3.50 -6.79 6.62
C PRO A 333 2.03 -6.98 6.23
N THR A 334 1.32 -5.90 5.93
CA THR A 334 -0.08 -5.96 5.51
C THR A 334 -0.21 -6.49 4.10
N LYS A 335 0.62 -6.04 3.16
CA LYS A 335 0.61 -6.53 1.78
C LYS A 335 1.10 -7.96 1.67
N PHE A 336 2.22 -8.30 2.33
CA PHE A 336 2.70 -9.69 2.36
C PHE A 336 1.68 -10.62 3.02
N GLY A 337 1.14 -10.21 4.18
CA GLY A 337 0.10 -10.96 4.88
C GLY A 337 -1.15 -11.15 4.03
N LEU A 338 -1.58 -10.11 3.30
CA LEU A 338 -2.74 -10.19 2.42
C LEU A 338 -2.55 -11.25 1.34
N GLY A 339 -1.40 -11.25 0.64
CA GLY A 339 -1.10 -12.25 -0.38
C GLY A 339 -0.93 -13.67 0.19
N LEU A 340 -0.25 -13.82 1.33
CA LEU A 340 -0.02 -15.13 1.95
C LEU A 340 -1.33 -15.76 2.45
N PHE A 341 -2.12 -15.02 3.22
CA PHE A 341 -3.36 -15.54 3.77
C PHE A 341 -4.42 -15.74 2.69
N SER A 342 -4.49 -14.89 1.65
CA SER A 342 -5.39 -15.14 0.52
C SER A 342 -5.06 -16.46 -0.16
N VAL A 343 -3.79 -16.69 -0.53
CA VAL A 343 -3.36 -17.92 -1.21
C VAL A 343 -3.70 -19.18 -0.40
N VAL A 344 -3.50 -19.16 0.92
CA VAL A 344 -3.82 -20.30 1.79
C VAL A 344 -5.32 -20.61 1.78
N PHE A 345 -6.17 -19.59 1.95
CA PHE A 345 -7.63 -19.78 1.93
C PHE A 345 -8.16 -20.10 0.53
N ASP A 346 -7.56 -19.55 -0.52
CA ASP A 346 -7.94 -19.82 -1.89
C ASP A 346 -7.67 -21.28 -2.27
N ILE A 347 -6.52 -21.85 -1.86
CA ILE A 347 -6.26 -23.28 -2.00
C ILE A 347 -7.36 -24.10 -1.31
N LEU A 348 -7.76 -23.70 -0.11
CA LEU A 348 -8.86 -24.35 0.61
C LEU A 348 -10.18 -24.25 -0.18
N PHE A 349 -10.54 -23.08 -0.71
CA PHE A 349 -11.76 -22.90 -1.50
C PHE A 349 -11.72 -23.67 -2.82
N LEU A 350 -10.58 -23.71 -3.50
CA LEU A 350 -10.36 -24.51 -4.71
C LEU A 350 -10.52 -26.00 -4.40
N ALA A 351 -9.96 -26.48 -3.29
CA ALA A 351 -10.15 -27.86 -2.83
C ALA A 351 -11.61 -28.16 -2.49
N GLN A 352 -12.31 -27.24 -1.79
CA GLN A 352 -13.73 -27.37 -1.51
C GLN A 352 -14.56 -27.46 -2.80
N HIS A 353 -14.27 -26.63 -3.79
CA HIS A 353 -15.05 -26.56 -5.04
C HIS A 353 -14.76 -27.72 -5.99
N TYR A 354 -13.48 -27.97 -6.32
CA TYR A 354 -13.10 -28.93 -7.36
C TYR A 354 -12.91 -30.36 -6.86
N CYS A 355 -12.53 -30.55 -5.59
CA CYS A 355 -12.23 -31.87 -5.04
C CYS A 355 -13.37 -32.40 -4.16
N LEU A 356 -13.80 -31.63 -3.15
CA LEU A 356 -14.71 -32.13 -2.12
C LEU A 356 -16.20 -32.04 -2.51
N TYR A 357 -16.64 -30.94 -3.11
CA TYR A 357 -18.07 -30.64 -3.32
C TYR A 357 -18.47 -30.58 -4.80
N ARG A 358 -17.70 -31.24 -5.68
CA ARG A 358 -17.91 -31.25 -7.13
C ARG A 358 -19.27 -31.80 -7.58
N HIS A 359 -19.87 -32.70 -6.79
CA HIS A 359 -21.08 -33.46 -7.18
C HIS A 359 -22.22 -33.37 -6.14
N SER A 360 -22.34 -32.27 -5.39
CA SER A 360 -23.49 -32.08 -4.49
C SER A 360 -24.78 -31.90 -5.31
N SER A 361 -25.45 -33.02 -5.56
CA SER A 361 -26.85 -33.12 -5.95
C SER A 361 -27.71 -32.81 -4.72
N GLN A 362 -28.61 -31.83 -4.85
CA GLN A 362 -29.54 -31.30 -3.84
C GLN A 362 -28.97 -30.31 -2.81
N TYR A 363 -29.35 -29.04 -3.01
CA TYR A 363 -29.27 -27.94 -2.07
C TYR A 363 -30.25 -28.16 -0.92
N GLU A 364 -29.76 -28.47 0.29
CA GLU A 364 -30.55 -28.38 1.53
C GLU A 364 -30.33 -27.02 2.19
N THR A 365 -31.43 -26.28 2.39
CA THR A 365 -31.44 -25.08 3.23
C THR A 365 -31.14 -25.51 4.67
N VAL A 366 -29.92 -25.26 5.14
CA VAL A 366 -29.58 -25.50 6.54
C VAL A 366 -30.33 -24.49 7.40
N ALA A 367 -31.42 -24.93 8.03
CA ALA A 367 -32.15 -24.15 9.02
C ALA A 367 -31.18 -23.73 10.14
N ALA A 368 -31.31 -22.49 10.61
CA ALA A 368 -30.54 -21.97 11.73
C ALA A 368 -30.82 -22.82 12.96
N GLN A 369 -29.86 -23.63 13.40
CA GLN A 369 -29.82 -24.11 14.77
C GLN A 369 -29.33 -22.94 15.62
N GLU A 370 -30.21 -22.50 16.51
CA GLU A 370 -29.89 -21.58 17.61
C GLU A 370 -28.80 -22.23 18.47
N ASP A 371 -27.64 -21.57 18.54
CA ASP A 371 -26.69 -21.65 19.66
C ASP A 371 -26.15 -20.24 19.92
#